data_AF-A0A935EJQ1-F1
#
_entry.id   AF-A0A935EJQ1-F1
#
_cell.length_a   1.000
_cell.length_b   1.000
_cell.length_c   1.000
_cell.angle_alpha   90.00
_cell.angle_beta   90.00
_cell.angle_gamma   90.00
#
_symmetry.space_group_name_H-M   'P 1'
#
loop_
_entity.id
_entity.type
_entity.pdbx_description
1 polymer ?
#
loop_
_entity_poly.entity_id
_entity_poly.type
_entity_poly.pdbx_seq_one_letter_code
_entity_poly.pdbx_strand_id
1 'polypeptide(L)'
;MDKIKHLINGLPNPEAARRFLDQLDEKHAAQGVKLRKNEALLSDAVTLASFSPLLATTMLQHPEYLWWLERKRRDSGVRSVDELVESLAQFSLTNSSIEPQVLYARFRRRELLRIYLRDIRRLATIAEITEEISNLADAILESALKQARNEMDKRYGQPQQADDKGRHTTSRFCIAALGKLGSRELNYSSDIDLLFLYSAEGLDFRNRQPRRGHEP
;
A
#
# COMPACT_ATOMS: atom_id res chain seq x y z
N MET A 1 34.66 -1.20 0.38
CA MET A 1 34.42 -2.49 -0.31
C MET A 1 34.38 -3.66 0.68
N ASP A 2 35.35 -3.81 1.59
CA ASP A 2 35.39 -4.99 2.49
C ASP A 2 34.29 -5.03 3.56
N LYS A 3 33.88 -3.88 4.12
CA LYS A 3 32.73 -3.81 5.05
C LYS A 3 31.43 -4.32 4.43
N ILE A 4 31.18 -4.01 3.16
CA ILE A 4 29.97 -4.45 2.44
C ILE A 4 30.02 -5.95 2.16
N LYS A 5 31.19 -6.48 1.77
CA LYS A 5 31.37 -7.93 1.60
C LYS A 5 31.11 -8.67 2.91
N HIS A 6 31.62 -8.15 4.03
CA HIS A 6 31.39 -8.74 5.33
C HIS A 6 29.90 -8.69 5.73
N LEU A 7 29.25 -7.55 5.51
CA LEU A 7 27.80 -7.40 5.71
C LEU A 7 27.01 -8.43 4.90
N ILE A 8 27.25 -8.52 3.58
CA ILE A 8 26.52 -9.42 2.68
C ILE A 8 26.69 -10.88 3.11
N ASN A 9 27.91 -11.29 3.51
CA ASN A 9 28.18 -12.65 3.95
C ASN A 9 27.44 -13.02 5.26
N GLY A 10 27.05 -12.03 6.07
CA GLY A 10 26.25 -12.24 7.28
C GLY A 10 24.74 -12.24 7.06
N LEU A 11 24.27 -12.01 5.83
CA LEU A 11 22.84 -12.02 5.50
C LEU A 11 22.30 -13.45 5.33
N PRO A 12 20.98 -13.68 5.48
CA PRO A 12 20.40 -15.02 5.33
C PRO A 12 20.60 -15.63 3.94
N ASN A 13 20.65 -14.78 2.90
CA ASN A 13 20.92 -15.19 1.54
C ASN A 13 21.90 -14.21 0.86
N PRO A 14 23.22 -14.41 1.04
CA PRO A 14 24.24 -13.55 0.45
C PRO A 14 24.20 -13.53 -1.08
N GLU A 15 23.87 -14.66 -1.71
CA GLU A 15 23.77 -14.77 -3.17
C GLU A 15 22.60 -13.98 -3.75
N ALA A 16 21.46 -13.92 -3.05
CA ALA A 16 20.35 -13.05 -3.44
C ALA A 16 20.72 -11.57 -3.36
N ALA A 17 21.46 -11.15 -2.32
CA ALA A 17 21.97 -9.79 -2.21
C ALA A 17 22.96 -9.43 -3.34
N ARG A 18 23.89 -10.34 -3.68
CA ARG A 18 24.84 -10.17 -4.79
C ARG A 18 24.12 -10.04 -6.13
N ARG A 19 23.23 -10.98 -6.43
CA ARG A 19 22.41 -10.95 -7.65
C ARG A 19 21.59 -9.67 -7.78
N PHE A 20 21.04 -9.17 -6.68
CA PHE A 20 20.33 -7.88 -6.69
C PHE A 20 21.26 -6.72 -7.09
N LEU A 21 22.46 -6.64 -6.53
CA LEU A 21 23.41 -5.59 -6.89
C LEU A 21 23.87 -5.71 -8.34
N ASP A 22 24.15 -6.92 -8.81
CA ASP A 22 24.57 -7.15 -10.20
C ASP A 22 23.45 -6.73 -11.17
N GLN A 23 22.20 -7.12 -10.90
CA GLN A 23 21.05 -6.73 -11.71
C GLN A 23 20.75 -5.23 -11.63
N LEU A 24 21.01 -4.60 -10.49
CA LEU A 24 20.86 -3.15 -10.32
C LEU A 24 21.92 -2.41 -11.15
N ASP A 25 23.16 -2.87 -11.14
CA ASP A 25 24.26 -2.28 -11.92
C ASP A 25 24.02 -2.49 -13.43
N GLU A 26 23.48 -3.64 -13.84
CA GLU A 26 23.13 -3.93 -15.24
C GLU A 26 21.97 -3.08 -15.76
N LYS A 27 20.85 -3.02 -15.01
CA LYS A 27 19.62 -2.37 -15.48
C LYS A 27 19.56 -0.88 -15.15
N HIS A 28 20.23 -0.47 -14.08
CA HIS A 28 20.14 0.86 -13.49
C HIS A 28 21.51 1.34 -12.97
N ALA A 29 22.53 1.29 -13.84
CA ALA A 29 23.93 1.60 -13.49
C ALA A 29 24.11 2.90 -12.68
N ALA A 30 23.41 3.98 -13.06
CA ALA A 30 23.51 5.26 -12.36
C ALA A 30 22.98 5.16 -10.91
N GLN A 31 21.89 4.44 -10.70
CA GLN A 31 21.29 4.19 -9.39
C GLN A 31 22.16 3.25 -8.56
N GLY A 32 22.78 2.23 -9.17
CA GLY A 32 23.75 1.35 -8.51
C GLY A 32 24.95 2.12 -7.98
N VAL A 33 25.55 3.00 -8.80
CA VAL A 33 26.65 3.89 -8.37
C VAL A 33 26.21 4.81 -7.24
N LYS A 34 25.01 5.41 -7.33
CA LYS A 34 24.49 6.30 -6.28
C LYS A 34 24.22 5.55 -4.98
N LEU A 35 23.67 4.34 -5.05
CA LEU A 35 23.36 3.51 -3.88
C LEU A 35 24.64 3.15 -3.12
N ARG A 36 25.72 2.80 -3.84
CA ARG A 36 27.02 2.47 -3.24
C ARG A 36 27.68 3.63 -2.49
N LYS A 37 27.28 4.88 -2.76
CA LYS A 37 27.74 6.08 -2.01
C LYS A 37 27.00 6.26 -0.69
N ASN A 38 25.81 5.67 -0.52
CA ASN A 38 25.06 5.70 0.73
C ASN A 38 25.13 4.33 1.41
N GLU A 39 26.11 4.15 2.31
CA GLU A 39 26.35 2.87 2.99
C GLU A 39 25.13 2.39 3.78
N ALA A 40 24.42 3.31 4.43
CA ALA A 40 23.26 2.97 5.21
C ALA A 40 22.14 2.45 4.30
N LEU A 41 21.82 3.14 3.21
CA LEU A 41 20.74 2.73 2.31
C LEU A 41 21.12 1.45 1.56
N LEU A 42 22.38 1.33 1.14
CA LEU A 42 22.91 0.10 0.56
C LEU A 42 22.69 -1.08 1.50
N SER A 43 23.05 -0.94 2.78
CA SER A 43 22.86 -1.97 3.80
C SER A 43 21.40 -2.42 3.90
N ASP A 44 20.46 -1.48 3.92
CA ASP A 44 19.03 -1.79 3.99
C ASP A 44 18.54 -2.49 2.70
N ALA A 45 18.96 -2.02 1.53
CA ALA A 45 18.58 -2.58 0.24
C ALA A 45 19.07 -4.02 0.08
N VAL A 46 20.35 -4.30 0.40
CA VAL A 46 20.87 -5.68 0.33
C VAL A 46 20.22 -6.58 1.38
N THR A 47 19.85 -6.03 2.55
CA THR A 47 19.11 -6.77 3.56
C THR A 47 17.75 -7.18 3.03
N LEU A 48 16.94 -6.23 2.52
CA LEU A 48 15.65 -6.53 1.92
C LEU A 48 15.76 -7.56 0.78
N ALA A 49 16.73 -7.39 -0.11
CA ALA A 49 16.96 -8.31 -1.22
C ALA A 49 17.35 -9.73 -0.77
N SER A 50 18.12 -9.84 0.32
CA SER A 50 18.51 -11.14 0.87
C SER A 50 17.35 -11.90 1.53
N PHE A 51 16.37 -11.20 2.09
CA PHE A 51 15.24 -11.83 2.77
C PHE A 51 14.11 -12.25 1.81
N SER A 52 13.92 -11.54 0.70
CA SER A 52 12.83 -11.85 -0.23
C SER A 52 13.14 -11.46 -1.68
N PRO A 53 13.04 -12.42 -2.63
CA PRO A 53 13.13 -12.13 -4.06
C PRO A 53 12.10 -11.11 -4.55
N LEU A 54 10.92 -11.07 -3.92
CA LEU A 54 9.86 -10.11 -4.25
C LEU A 54 10.30 -8.68 -3.93
N LEU A 55 10.98 -8.46 -2.81
CA LEU A 55 11.48 -7.13 -2.43
C LEU A 55 12.62 -6.69 -3.37
N ALA A 56 13.53 -7.61 -3.72
CA ALA A 56 14.58 -7.35 -4.69
C ALA A 56 13.99 -6.95 -6.05
N THR A 57 13.02 -7.72 -6.54
CA THR A 57 12.31 -7.47 -7.81
C THR A 57 11.57 -6.13 -7.78
N THR A 58 10.92 -5.81 -6.66
CA THR A 58 10.23 -4.52 -6.48
C THR A 58 11.20 -3.35 -6.58
N MET A 59 12.35 -3.41 -5.90
CA MET A 59 13.37 -2.36 -5.96
C MET A 59 14.03 -2.25 -7.35
N LEU A 60 14.14 -3.36 -8.09
CA LEU A 60 14.67 -3.34 -9.46
C LEU A 60 13.64 -2.79 -10.46
N GLN A 61 12.35 -3.07 -10.29
CA GLN A 61 11.30 -2.52 -11.14
C GLN A 61 11.04 -1.03 -10.84
N HIS A 62 11.26 -0.62 -9.59
CA HIS A 62 11.01 0.73 -9.08
C HIS A 62 12.20 1.25 -8.28
N PRO A 63 13.36 1.55 -8.93
CA PRO A 63 14.57 2.00 -8.23
C PRO A 63 14.40 3.34 -7.50
N GLU A 64 13.40 4.14 -7.87
CA GLU A 64 13.01 5.36 -7.15
C GLU A 64 12.57 5.10 -5.70
N TYR A 65 12.11 3.87 -5.38
CA TYR A 65 11.70 3.51 -4.02
C TYR A 65 12.87 3.48 -3.04
N LEU A 66 14.11 3.28 -3.52
CA LEU A 66 15.30 3.34 -2.67
C LEU A 66 15.45 4.73 -2.04
N TRP A 67 15.23 5.80 -2.81
CA TRP A 67 15.37 7.19 -2.33
C TRP A 67 14.17 7.65 -1.50
N TRP A 68 13.00 7.05 -1.74
CA TRP A 68 11.88 7.18 -0.83
C TRP A 68 12.20 6.50 0.52
N LEU A 69 12.71 5.27 0.49
CA LEU A 69 13.09 4.51 1.68
C LEU A 69 14.20 5.20 2.47
N GLU A 70 15.18 5.81 1.80
CA GLU A 70 16.23 6.61 2.44
C GLU A 70 15.67 7.71 3.36
N ARG A 71 14.59 8.37 2.93
CA ARG A 71 13.92 9.42 3.71
C ARG A 71 13.07 8.85 4.84
N LYS A 72 12.45 7.69 4.61
CA LYS A 72 11.44 7.09 5.50
C LYS A 72 11.94 6.01 6.45
N ARG A 73 13.14 5.50 6.25
CA ARG A 73 13.80 4.49 7.12
C ARG A 73 14.06 4.97 8.55
N ARG A 74 14.04 6.29 8.79
CA ARG A 74 14.26 6.89 10.11
C ARG A 74 12.97 7.04 10.90
N ASP A 75 11.82 6.93 10.25
CA ASP A 75 10.51 7.00 10.88
C ASP A 75 10.32 5.70 11.68
N SER A 76 10.47 5.77 13.00
CA SER A 76 10.46 4.59 13.89
C SER A 76 9.05 4.14 14.29
N GLY A 77 8.05 5.02 14.22
CA GLY A 77 6.68 4.75 14.63
C GLY A 77 5.87 3.94 13.62
N VAL A 78 4.79 3.34 14.13
CA VAL A 78 3.69 2.82 13.33
C VAL A 78 3.02 4.00 12.63
N ARG A 79 2.93 3.94 11.30
CA ARG A 79 2.22 4.98 10.54
C ARG A 79 0.72 4.85 10.70
N SER A 80 0.05 5.97 10.96
CA SER A 80 -1.41 6.02 11.06
C SER A 80 -2.07 5.92 9.67
N VAL A 81 -3.37 5.64 9.65
CA VAL A 81 -4.17 5.62 8.42
C VAL A 81 -4.09 6.98 7.72
N ASP A 82 -4.26 8.09 8.46
CA ASP A 82 -4.22 9.44 7.91
C ASP A 82 -2.88 9.76 7.25
N GLU A 83 -1.76 9.42 7.91
CA GLU A 83 -0.41 9.61 7.34
C GLU A 83 -0.21 8.80 6.05
N LEU A 84 -0.81 7.61 5.97
CA LEU A 84 -0.74 6.74 4.81
C LEU A 84 -1.64 7.24 3.68
N VAL A 85 -2.84 7.77 3.99
CA VAL A 85 -3.73 8.43 3.03
C VAL A 85 -3.06 9.66 2.43
N GLU A 86 -2.43 10.51 3.23
CA GLU A 86 -1.68 11.66 2.74
C GLU A 86 -0.51 11.25 1.84
N SER A 87 0.22 10.20 2.24
CA SER A 87 1.33 9.69 1.46
C SER A 87 0.90 9.02 0.15
N LEU A 88 -0.26 8.37 0.16
CA LEU A 88 -0.89 7.83 -1.04
C LEU A 88 -1.31 8.97 -1.97
N ALA A 89 -1.93 10.04 -1.46
CA ALA A 89 -2.28 11.21 -2.26
C ALA A 89 -1.04 11.83 -2.93
N GLN A 90 0.05 12.03 -2.19
CA GLN A 90 1.32 12.50 -2.76
C GLN A 90 1.87 11.54 -3.81
N PHE A 91 1.80 10.24 -3.56
CA PHE A 91 2.24 9.22 -4.51
C PHE A 91 1.41 9.26 -5.80
N SER A 92 0.10 9.43 -5.70
CA SER A 92 -0.83 9.59 -6.83
C SER A 92 -0.48 10.79 -7.70
N LEU A 93 -0.13 11.94 -7.11
CA LEU A 93 0.23 13.14 -7.86
C LEU A 93 1.45 12.92 -8.76
N THR A 94 2.44 12.17 -8.28
CA THR A 94 3.64 11.83 -9.07
C THR A 94 3.44 10.66 -10.04
N ASN A 95 2.26 10.03 -10.03
CA ASN A 95 1.95 8.82 -10.80
C ASN A 95 0.55 8.91 -11.45
N SER A 96 0.12 10.12 -11.84
CA SER A 96 -1.25 10.40 -12.28
C SER A 96 -1.68 9.68 -13.58
N SER A 97 -0.71 9.21 -14.38
CA SER A 97 -0.95 8.44 -15.60
C SER A 97 -1.19 6.94 -15.35
N ILE A 98 -1.08 6.48 -14.10
CA ILE A 98 -1.23 5.07 -13.74
C ILE A 98 -2.69 4.79 -13.39
N GLU A 99 -3.21 3.70 -13.96
CA GLU A 99 -4.51 3.15 -13.59
C GLU A 99 -4.61 2.89 -12.08
N PRO A 100 -5.74 3.23 -11.43
CA PRO A 100 -5.83 3.24 -9.97
C PRO A 100 -5.46 1.92 -9.26
N GLN A 101 -5.93 0.80 -9.79
CA GLN A 101 -5.62 -0.52 -9.27
C GLN A 101 -4.11 -0.82 -9.29
N VAL A 102 -3.41 -0.36 -10.33
CA VAL A 102 -1.95 -0.50 -10.45
C VAL A 102 -1.25 0.45 -9.49
N LEU A 103 -1.77 1.68 -9.36
CA LEU A 103 -1.27 2.68 -8.42
C LEU A 103 -1.32 2.16 -6.97
N TYR A 104 -2.46 1.63 -6.52
CA TYR A 104 -2.61 1.08 -5.17
C TYR A 104 -1.67 -0.11 -4.93
N ALA A 105 -1.52 -1.00 -5.92
CA ALA A 105 -0.60 -2.12 -5.81
C ALA A 105 0.87 -1.66 -5.74
N ARG A 106 1.24 -0.60 -6.47
CA ARG A 106 2.58 0.01 -6.40
C ARG A 106 2.82 0.69 -5.06
N PHE A 107 1.85 1.46 -4.57
CA PHE A 107 1.93 2.10 -3.27
C PHE A 107 2.09 1.07 -2.14
N ARG A 108 1.27 0.02 -2.14
CA ARG A 108 1.38 -1.10 -1.19
C ARG A 108 2.77 -1.70 -1.19
N ARG A 109 3.32 -2.03 -2.37
CA ARG A 109 4.67 -2.60 -2.49
C ARG A 109 5.75 -1.66 -1.95
N ARG A 110 5.63 -0.36 -2.22
CA ARG A 110 6.56 0.66 -1.71
C ARG A 110 6.54 0.71 -0.18
N GLU A 111 5.36 0.83 0.43
CA GLU A 111 5.24 0.90 1.90
C GLU A 111 5.69 -0.41 2.57
N LEU A 112 5.40 -1.56 1.95
CA LEU A 112 5.88 -2.85 2.44
C LEU A 112 7.40 -2.94 2.50
N LEU A 113 8.18 -2.29 1.62
CA LEU A 113 9.64 -2.25 1.74
C LEU A 113 10.08 -1.68 3.09
N ARG A 114 9.42 -0.61 3.56
CA ARG A 114 9.71 0.00 4.87
C ARG A 114 9.25 -0.92 6.01
N ILE A 115 8.05 -1.50 5.92
CA ILE A 115 7.51 -2.38 6.96
C ILE A 115 8.40 -3.63 7.12
N TYR A 116 8.78 -4.29 6.02
CA TYR A 116 9.72 -5.41 6.04
C TYR A 116 11.08 -5.01 6.63
N LEU A 117 11.58 -3.82 6.30
CA LEU A 117 12.86 -3.37 6.85
C LEU A 117 12.79 -3.23 8.38
N ARG A 118 11.69 -2.67 8.90
CA ARG A 118 11.45 -2.54 10.35
C ARG A 118 11.40 -3.91 11.02
N ASP A 119 10.68 -4.86 10.43
CA ASP A 119 10.54 -6.23 10.93
C ASP A 119 11.90 -6.96 10.94
N ILE A 120 12.58 -7.01 9.79
CA ILE A 120 13.86 -7.69 9.62
C ILE A 120 14.94 -7.12 10.56
N ARG A 121 14.97 -5.80 10.74
CA ARG A 121 15.93 -5.13 11.63
C ARG A 121 15.49 -5.14 13.10
N ARG A 122 14.35 -5.78 13.42
CA ARG A 122 13.78 -5.85 14.77
C ARG A 122 13.59 -4.47 15.42
N LEU A 123 13.18 -3.50 14.60
CA LEU A 123 12.91 -2.12 15.01
C LEU A 123 11.46 -1.92 15.47
N ALA A 124 10.65 -2.97 15.39
CA ALA A 124 9.24 -2.97 15.76
C ALA A 124 8.85 -4.36 16.31
N THR A 125 7.85 -4.38 17.17
CA THR A 125 7.20 -5.60 17.63
C THR A 125 6.28 -6.17 16.56
N ILE A 126 5.91 -7.45 16.69
CA ILE A 126 4.96 -8.10 15.78
C ILE A 126 3.63 -7.34 15.74
N ALA A 127 3.14 -6.89 16.91
CA ALA A 127 1.91 -6.12 17.03
C ALA A 127 1.97 -4.81 16.23
N GLU A 128 3.08 -4.07 16.33
CA GLU A 128 3.29 -2.83 15.55
C GLU A 128 3.39 -3.11 14.05
N ILE A 129 3.99 -4.22 13.63
CA ILE A 129 4.07 -4.62 12.22
C ILE A 129 2.68 -4.97 11.68
N THR A 130 1.90 -5.78 12.39
CA THR A 130 0.55 -6.17 11.95
C THR A 130 -0.41 -4.99 11.96
N GLU A 131 -0.28 -4.09 12.92
CA GLU A 131 -1.04 -2.85 12.96
C GLU A 131 -0.70 -1.95 11.76
N GLU A 132 0.58 -1.78 11.43
CA GLU A 132 0.99 -0.94 10.31
C GLU A 132 0.55 -1.52 8.96
N ILE A 133 0.57 -2.84 8.79
CA ILE A 133 0.03 -3.52 7.61
C ILE A 133 -1.50 -3.31 7.52
N SER A 134 -2.20 -3.34 8.65
CA SER A 134 -3.64 -3.08 8.72
C SER A 134 -3.95 -1.63 8.35
N ASN A 135 -3.23 -0.66 8.92
CA ASN A 135 -3.38 0.76 8.59
C ASN A 135 -3.10 1.04 7.10
N LEU A 136 -2.14 0.32 6.50
CA LEU A 136 -1.88 0.40 5.05
C LEU A 136 -3.04 -0.12 4.21
N ALA A 137 -3.67 -1.21 4.63
CA ALA A 137 -4.86 -1.73 3.95
C ALA A 137 -6.03 -0.74 4.07
N ASP A 138 -6.28 -0.19 5.26
CA ASP A 138 -7.33 0.79 5.50
C ASP A 138 -7.14 2.06 4.65
N ALA A 139 -5.93 2.61 4.59
CA ALA A 139 -5.63 3.80 3.78
C ALA A 139 -5.87 3.58 2.28
N ILE A 140 -5.53 2.38 1.78
CA ILE A 140 -5.80 2.01 0.38
C ILE A 140 -7.31 1.83 0.15
N LEU A 141 -8.01 1.15 1.06
CA LEU A 141 -9.47 0.95 0.97
C LEU A 141 -10.23 2.27 1.00
N GLU A 142 -9.83 3.20 1.86
CA GLU A 142 -10.43 4.53 1.94
C GLU A 142 -10.23 5.31 0.63
N SER A 143 -9.01 5.30 0.07
CA SER A 143 -8.75 5.96 -1.20
C SER A 143 -9.51 5.30 -2.36
N ALA A 144 -9.56 3.97 -2.42
CA ALA A 144 -10.25 3.22 -3.45
C ALA A 144 -11.77 3.46 -3.38
N LEU A 145 -12.34 3.47 -2.18
CA LEU A 145 -13.75 3.78 -1.97
C LEU A 145 -14.09 5.20 -2.44
N LYS A 146 -13.28 6.20 -2.05
CA LYS A 146 -13.47 7.60 -2.49
C LYS A 146 -13.47 7.69 -4.01
N GLN A 147 -12.55 6.99 -4.67
CA GLN A 147 -12.47 7.01 -6.13
C GLN A 147 -13.66 6.31 -6.80
N ALA A 148 -13.99 5.09 -6.36
CA ALA A 148 -15.13 4.35 -6.89
C ALA A 148 -16.43 5.13 -6.71
N ARG A 149 -16.61 5.78 -5.55
CA ARG A 149 -17.76 6.64 -5.28
C ARG A 149 -17.81 7.83 -6.24
N ASN A 150 -16.71 8.54 -6.43
CA ASN A 150 -16.64 9.66 -7.37
C ASN A 150 -16.98 9.25 -8.81
N GLU A 151 -16.52 8.08 -9.25
CA GLU A 151 -16.85 7.55 -10.58
C GLU A 151 -18.33 7.21 -10.71
N MET A 152 -18.89 6.50 -9.72
CA MET A 152 -20.30 6.15 -9.70
C MET A 152 -21.20 7.39 -9.62
N ASP A 153 -20.85 8.37 -8.80
CA ASP A 153 -21.60 9.61 -8.66
C ASP A 153 -21.61 10.42 -9.96
N LYS A 154 -20.51 10.46 -10.72
CA LYS A 154 -20.48 11.06 -12.06
C LYS A 154 -21.38 10.31 -13.05
N ARG A 155 -21.35 8.97 -12.99
CA ARG A 155 -22.08 8.13 -13.94
C ARG A 155 -23.57 8.05 -13.64
N TYR A 156 -23.98 8.16 -12.38
CA TYR A 156 -25.33 7.84 -11.92
C TYR A 156 -25.97 8.89 -11.01
N GLY A 157 -25.22 9.90 -10.56
CA GLY A 157 -25.64 10.78 -9.48
C GLY A 157 -25.43 10.14 -8.10
N GLN A 158 -25.54 10.96 -7.06
CA GLN A 158 -25.45 10.47 -5.68
C GLN A 158 -26.68 9.64 -5.32
N PRO A 159 -26.52 8.45 -4.70
CA PRO A 159 -27.65 7.67 -4.24
C PRO A 159 -28.40 8.44 -3.16
N GLN A 160 -29.72 8.55 -3.28
CA GLN A 160 -30.55 9.20 -2.29
C GLN A 160 -31.58 8.24 -1.70
N GLN A 161 -31.92 8.48 -0.44
CA GLN A 161 -33.01 7.86 0.29
C GLN A 161 -34.02 8.93 0.71
N ALA A 162 -35.30 8.59 0.71
CA ALA A 162 -36.36 9.44 1.24
C ALA A 162 -36.74 8.98 2.65
N ASP A 163 -36.95 9.90 3.57
CA ASP A 163 -37.59 9.59 4.85
C ASP A 163 -39.12 9.55 4.72
N ASP A 164 -39.81 9.17 5.79
CA ASP A 164 -41.29 9.09 5.84
C ASP A 164 -41.99 10.43 5.54
N LYS A 165 -41.26 11.55 5.59
CA LYS A 165 -41.74 12.90 5.27
C LYS A 165 -41.39 13.33 3.84
N GLY A 166 -40.83 12.44 3.02
CA GLY A 166 -40.43 12.71 1.64
C GLY A 166 -39.17 13.56 1.50
N ARG A 167 -38.39 13.76 2.58
CA ARG A 167 -37.13 14.50 2.51
C ARG A 167 -36.03 13.60 2.00
N HIS A 168 -35.33 14.06 0.98
CA HIS A 168 -34.23 13.30 0.39
C HIS A 168 -32.90 13.58 1.10
N THR A 169 -32.15 12.51 1.38
CA THR A 169 -30.79 12.56 1.94
C THR A 169 -29.89 11.59 1.18
N THR A 170 -28.58 11.83 1.17
CA THR A 170 -27.63 10.90 0.55
C THR A 170 -27.62 9.57 1.30
N SER A 171 -27.78 8.45 0.58
CA SER A 171 -27.68 7.11 1.16
C SER A 171 -26.27 6.88 1.71
N ARG A 172 -26.21 6.34 2.94
CA ARG A 172 -24.95 6.00 3.59
C ARG A 172 -24.41 4.71 3.01
N PHE A 173 -23.08 4.61 2.98
CA PHE A 173 -22.35 3.43 2.56
C PHE A 173 -21.15 3.25 3.49
N CYS A 174 -20.86 2.03 3.91
CA CYS A 174 -19.63 1.73 4.64
C CYS A 174 -19.08 0.36 4.25
N ILE A 175 -17.77 0.22 4.43
CA ILE A 175 -17.04 -1.04 4.32
C ILE A 175 -16.76 -1.49 5.75
N ALA A 176 -17.18 -2.69 6.11
CA ALA A 176 -16.79 -3.35 7.35
C ALA A 176 -15.73 -4.40 7.04
N ALA A 177 -14.54 -4.26 7.62
CA ALA A 177 -13.50 -5.28 7.55
C ALA A 177 -13.77 -6.38 8.59
N LEU A 178 -13.65 -7.63 8.17
CA LEU A 178 -13.79 -8.81 9.02
C LEU A 178 -12.42 -9.46 9.24
N GLY A 179 -12.39 -10.52 10.04
CA GLY A 179 -11.20 -11.34 10.25
C GLY A 179 -10.00 -10.55 10.79
N LYS A 180 -8.83 -10.78 10.17
CA LYS A 180 -7.57 -10.17 10.61
C LYS A 180 -7.52 -8.67 10.43
N LEU A 181 -8.05 -8.15 9.32
CA LEU A 181 -8.11 -6.69 9.12
C LEU A 181 -9.07 -6.06 10.13
N GLY A 182 -10.24 -6.66 10.35
CA GLY A 182 -11.20 -6.20 11.36
C GLY A 182 -10.63 -6.20 12.79
N SER A 183 -9.65 -7.06 13.06
CA SER A 183 -8.95 -7.15 14.35
C SER A 183 -7.66 -6.32 14.41
N ARG A 184 -7.26 -5.65 13.31
CA ARG A 184 -6.00 -4.89 13.16
C ARG A 184 -4.73 -5.75 13.28
N GLU A 185 -4.83 -7.01 12.90
CA GLU A 185 -3.76 -8.02 12.99
C GLU A 185 -3.39 -8.60 11.62
N LEU A 186 -3.49 -7.78 10.56
CA LEU A 186 -3.21 -8.22 9.19
C LEU A 186 -1.72 -8.61 9.04
N ASN A 187 -1.47 -9.76 8.39
CA ASN A 187 -0.11 -10.21 8.07
C ASN A 187 0.20 -10.06 6.57
N TYR A 188 1.46 -10.24 6.17
CA TYR A 188 1.93 -9.98 4.80
C TYR A 188 1.19 -10.75 3.70
N SER A 189 0.70 -11.96 4.01
CA SER A 189 0.04 -12.87 3.08
C SER A 189 -1.46 -13.03 3.36
N SER A 190 -2.03 -12.19 4.21
CA SER A 190 -3.46 -12.27 4.53
C SER A 190 -4.29 -11.67 3.42
N ASP A 191 -5.35 -12.39 3.07
CA ASP A 191 -6.47 -11.82 2.34
C ASP A 191 -7.25 -10.86 3.25
N ILE A 192 -8.06 -9.98 2.63
CA ILE A 192 -8.95 -9.06 3.33
C ILE A 192 -10.40 -9.48 3.10
N ASP A 193 -11.13 -9.66 4.20
CA ASP A 193 -12.55 -10.01 4.18
C ASP A 193 -13.37 -8.74 4.38
N LEU A 194 -14.18 -8.36 3.39
CA LEU A 194 -14.94 -7.10 3.39
C LEU A 194 -16.44 -7.36 3.26
N LEU A 195 -17.23 -6.66 4.06
CA LEU A 195 -18.67 -6.56 3.95
C LEU A 195 -19.05 -5.13 3.54
N PHE A 196 -19.86 -4.99 2.49
CA PHE A 196 -20.36 -3.71 2.01
C PHE A 196 -21.78 -3.48 2.53
N LEU A 197 -22.00 -2.37 3.22
CA LEU A 197 -23.27 -2.02 3.82
C LEU A 197 -23.77 -0.69 3.24
N TYR A 198 -25.07 -0.61 2.99
CA TYR A 198 -25.72 0.61 2.51
C TYR A 198 -27.06 0.82 3.22
N SER A 199 -27.48 2.08 3.37
CA SER A 199 -28.69 2.40 4.14
C SER A 199 -29.99 2.28 3.35
N ALA A 200 -29.93 2.27 2.01
CA ALA A 200 -31.08 2.11 1.12
C ALA A 200 -30.64 1.76 -0.31
N GLU A 201 -31.49 1.05 -1.07
CA GLU A 201 -31.29 0.69 -2.48
C GLU A 201 -31.04 1.90 -3.41
N GLY A 202 -31.47 3.08 -2.97
CA GLY A 202 -31.26 4.34 -3.68
C GLY A 202 -32.29 4.58 -4.79
N LEU A 203 -32.67 5.84 -4.97
CA LEU A 203 -33.51 6.28 -6.08
C LEU A 203 -32.63 6.79 -7.24
N ASP A 204 -32.82 6.25 -8.46
CA ASP A 204 -32.13 6.72 -9.66
C ASP A 204 -32.91 7.89 -10.30
N PHE A 205 -32.38 9.11 -10.24
CA PHE A 205 -33.06 10.29 -10.78
C PHE A 205 -33.11 10.34 -12.32
N ARG A 206 -32.30 9.55 -13.04
CA ARG A 206 -32.45 9.47 -14.50
C ARG A 206 -33.68 8.69 -14.92
N ASN A 207 -34.28 7.89 -14.02
CA ASN A 207 -35.45 7.07 -14.33
C ASN A 207 -36.58 7.06 -13.29
N ARG A 208 -36.48 7.78 -12.16
CA ARG A 208 -37.48 7.75 -11.05
C ARG A 208 -37.96 6.33 -10.72
N GLN A 209 -37.10 5.33 -10.85
CA GLN A 209 -37.40 3.94 -10.50
C GLN A 209 -36.36 3.43 -9.50
N PRO A 210 -36.78 2.60 -8.53
CA PRO A 210 -35.85 1.95 -7.62
C PRO A 210 -34.92 1.02 -8.41
N ARG A 211 -33.63 1.00 -8.04
CA ARG A 211 -32.68 0.05 -8.61
C ARG A 211 -33.05 -1.34 -8.08
N ARG A 212 -33.33 -2.27 -8.99
CA ARG A 212 -33.59 -3.67 -8.62
C ARG A 212 -32.25 -4.34 -8.31
N GLY A 213 -32.09 -4.83 -7.08
CA GLY A 213 -31.03 -5.78 -6.74
C GLY A 213 -31.20 -7.08 -7.53
N HIS A 214 -30.09 -7.79 -7.76
CA HIS A 214 -30.15 -9.21 -8.10
C HIS A 214 -30.69 -9.96 -6.87
N GLU A 215 -31.87 -10.55 -7.00
CA GLU A 215 -32.32 -11.59 -6.07
C GLU A 215 -31.45 -12.85 -6.29
N PRO A 216 -31.11 -13.59 -5.22
CA PRO A 216 -30.33 -14.82 -5.30
C PRO A 216 -31.04 -15.95 -6.06
#